data_AF-A0A937TDH0-F1
#
_entry.id   AF-A0A937TDH0-F1
#
_cell.length_a   1.000
_cell.length_b   1.000
_cell.length_c   1.000
_cell.angle_alpha   90.00
_cell.angle_beta   90.00
_cell.angle_gamma   90.00
#
_symmetry.space_group_name_H-M   'P 1'
#
loop_
_entity.id
_entity.type
_entity.pdbx_description
1 polymer ?
#
loop_
_entity_poly.entity_id
_entity_poly.type
_entity_poly.pdbx_seq_one_letter_code
_entity_poly.pdbx_strand_id
1 'polypeptide(L)'
;MKALIRLAWEALFLSEASYAEMRDVSNPVPRGLVIVVLIAVAVALVGLVGTTLEWATTPNLADIQRIVLQGIQQMPWYQELEGDPEFREMFRQQYELWWRIFPQMFGAPSTAQAAMSIILVPLRLSLGWLLYGLIAYLFARLLGGQGSLGQTLGCTALAIAPQLLNLATFLPYVAVGGVVGAWTLLCRYVALKTCHRLTEGRALAATLLPHVAFLVLFSFAVCLGGAITALIIGGTSQ
;
A
#
# COMPACT_ATOMS: atom_id res chain seq x y z
N MET A 1 -23.92 -11.05 4.37
CA MET A 1 -22.57 -10.95 4.96
C MET A 1 -21.81 -12.28 4.92
N LYS A 2 -22.32 -13.37 5.51
CA LYS A 2 -21.68 -14.71 5.47
C LYS A 2 -21.26 -15.17 4.06
N ALA A 3 -22.13 -15.00 3.06
CA ALA A 3 -21.82 -15.34 1.67
C ALA A 3 -20.64 -14.55 1.09
N LEU A 4 -20.50 -13.26 1.42
CA LEU A 4 -19.39 -12.42 0.92
C LEU A 4 -18.05 -12.81 1.55
N ILE A 5 -18.07 -13.17 2.85
CA ILE A 5 -16.88 -13.67 3.55
C ILE A 5 -16.43 -14.99 2.93
N ARG A 6 -17.38 -15.90 2.66
CA ARG A 6 -17.11 -17.16 1.96
C ARG A 6 -16.46 -16.90 0.60
N LEU A 7 -17.02 -16.01 -0.22
CA LEU A 7 -16.47 -15.68 -1.53
C LEU A 7 -15.05 -15.11 -1.42
N ALA A 8 -14.80 -14.20 -0.48
CA ALA A 8 -13.46 -13.66 -0.26
C ALA A 8 -12.47 -14.76 0.19
N TRP A 9 -12.89 -15.67 1.05
CA TRP A 9 -12.07 -16.79 1.50
C TRP A 9 -11.75 -17.78 0.37
N GLU A 10 -12.76 -18.20 -0.41
CA GLU A 10 -12.55 -19.10 -1.54
C GLU A 10 -11.72 -18.43 -2.65
N ALA A 11 -11.87 -17.12 -2.85
CA ALA A 11 -11.04 -16.33 -3.77
C ALA A 11 -9.56 -16.28 -3.34
N LEU A 12 -9.29 -16.29 -2.03
CA LEU A 12 -7.92 -16.43 -1.51
C LEU A 12 -7.28 -17.74 -1.96
N PHE A 13 -8.08 -18.80 -2.11
CA PHE A 13 -7.63 -20.10 -2.65
C PHE A 13 -7.80 -20.23 -4.18
N LEU A 14 -7.95 -19.10 -4.89
CA LEU A 14 -8.03 -19.04 -6.35
C LEU A 14 -9.19 -19.84 -6.95
N SER A 15 -10.27 -20.05 -6.19
CA SER A 15 -11.46 -20.76 -6.67
C SER A 15 -12.15 -19.99 -7.80
N GLU A 16 -12.04 -20.50 -9.04
CA GLU A 16 -12.71 -19.91 -10.21
C GLU A 16 -14.23 -19.83 -10.04
N ALA A 17 -14.82 -20.79 -9.32
CA ALA A 17 -16.26 -20.82 -9.05
C ALA A 17 -16.73 -19.58 -8.30
N SER A 18 -15.94 -19.07 -7.35
CA SER A 18 -16.29 -17.91 -6.54
C SER A 18 -16.25 -16.62 -7.37
N TYR A 19 -15.31 -16.51 -8.32
CA TYR A 19 -15.29 -15.42 -9.29
C TYR A 19 -16.45 -15.50 -10.28
N ALA A 20 -16.82 -16.69 -10.74
CA ALA A 20 -18.00 -16.88 -11.58
C ALA A 20 -19.30 -16.52 -10.84
N GLU A 21 -19.44 -16.94 -9.58
CA GLU A 21 -20.59 -16.59 -8.72
C GLU A 21 -20.70 -15.06 -8.55
N MET A 22 -19.58 -14.37 -8.34
CA MET A 22 -19.55 -12.91 -8.23
C MET A 22 -19.86 -12.20 -9.55
N ARG A 23 -19.42 -12.76 -10.68
CA ARG A 23 -19.72 -12.26 -12.04
C ARG A 23 -21.21 -12.33 -12.34
N ASP A 24 -21.88 -13.41 -11.93
CA ASP A 24 -23.25 -13.72 -12.34
C ASP A 24 -24.31 -13.12 -11.40
N VAL A 25 -23.87 -12.39 -10.38
CA VAL A 25 -24.74 -11.70 -9.43
C VAL A 25 -25.39 -10.45 -10.03
N SER A 26 -26.60 -10.09 -9.59
CA SER A 26 -27.34 -8.93 -10.13
C SER A 26 -26.65 -7.57 -9.88
N ASN A 27 -25.98 -7.42 -8.73
CA ASN A 27 -25.32 -6.17 -8.31
C ASN A 27 -23.86 -6.45 -7.89
N PRO A 28 -22.94 -6.68 -8.84
CA PRO A 28 -21.56 -7.06 -8.55
C PRO A 28 -20.73 -5.92 -7.95
N VAL A 29 -20.97 -4.67 -8.37
CA VAL A 29 -20.20 -3.51 -7.89
C VAL A 29 -20.45 -3.20 -6.41
N PRO A 30 -21.70 -3.06 -5.93
CA PRO A 30 -21.93 -2.80 -4.51
C PRO A 30 -21.46 -3.95 -3.63
N ARG A 31 -21.65 -5.21 -4.06
CA ARG A 31 -21.13 -6.38 -3.33
C ARG A 31 -19.60 -6.39 -3.28
N GLY A 32 -18.95 -6.03 -4.39
CA GLY A 32 -17.50 -5.88 -4.47
C GLY A 32 -17.00 -4.81 -3.51
N LEU A 33 -17.60 -3.62 -3.54
CA LEU A 33 -17.25 -2.52 -2.63
C LEU A 33 -17.37 -2.93 -1.16
N VAL A 34 -18.46 -3.63 -0.80
CA VAL A 34 -18.62 -4.15 0.57
C VAL A 34 -17.48 -5.09 0.95
N ILE A 35 -17.04 -5.97 0.06
CA ILE A 35 -15.88 -6.85 0.31
C ILE A 35 -14.60 -6.03 0.49
N VAL A 36 -14.33 -5.07 -0.40
CA VAL A 36 -13.15 -4.21 -0.32
C VAL A 36 -13.10 -3.47 1.02
N VAL A 37 -14.21 -2.83 1.40
CA VAL A 37 -14.31 -2.06 2.64
C VAL A 37 -14.18 -2.96 3.86
N LEU A 38 -14.85 -4.13 3.88
CA LEU A 38 -14.74 -5.07 5.00
C LEU A 38 -13.29 -5.54 5.21
N ILE A 39 -12.60 -5.93 4.13
CA ILE A 39 -11.20 -6.36 4.21
C ILE A 39 -10.33 -5.18 4.67
N ALA A 40 -10.53 -3.99 4.10
CA ALA A 40 -9.72 -2.83 4.41
C ALA A 40 -9.87 -2.38 5.87
N VAL A 41 -11.10 -2.38 6.39
CA VAL A 41 -11.39 -2.06 7.79
C VAL A 41 -10.77 -3.11 8.71
N ALA A 42 -10.90 -4.40 8.39
CA ALA A 42 -10.28 -5.46 9.18
C ALA A 42 -8.75 -5.30 9.25
N VAL A 43 -8.11 -5.05 8.11
CA VAL A 43 -6.65 -4.83 8.04
C VAL A 43 -6.24 -3.57 8.82
N ALA A 44 -6.99 -2.47 8.71
CA ALA A 44 -6.67 -1.24 9.43
C ALA A 44 -6.82 -1.39 10.95
N LEU A 45 -7.87 -2.08 11.41
CA LEU A 45 -8.08 -2.35 12.84
C LEU A 45 -6.97 -3.23 13.41
N VAL A 46 -6.60 -4.31 12.71
CA VAL A 46 -5.49 -5.17 13.16
C VAL A 46 -4.16 -4.42 13.14
N GLY A 47 -3.92 -3.60 12.12
CA GLY A 47 -2.74 -2.73 12.07
C GLY A 47 -2.66 -1.78 13.27
N LEU A 48 -3.77 -1.16 13.67
CA LEU A 48 -3.82 -0.30 14.84
C LEU A 48 -3.47 -1.05 16.13
N VAL A 49 -4.03 -2.25 16.31
CA VAL A 49 -3.74 -3.08 17.48
C VAL A 49 -2.25 -3.48 17.49
N GLY A 50 -1.72 -3.90 16.33
CA GLY A 50 -0.30 -4.24 16.17
C GLY A 50 0.63 -3.09 16.51
N THR A 51 0.38 -1.88 15.98
CA THR A 51 1.19 -0.68 16.30
C THR A 51 1.08 -0.26 17.76
N THR A 52 -0.09 -0.46 18.38
CA THR A 52 -0.28 -0.17 19.81
C THR A 52 0.49 -1.15 20.68
N LEU A 53 0.49 -2.43 20.31
CA LEU A 53 1.28 -3.46 20.98
C LEU A 53 2.78 -3.20 20.83
N GLU A 54 3.22 -2.86 19.63
CA GLU A 54 4.60 -2.46 19.34
C GLU A 54 5.00 -1.27 20.20
N TRP A 55 4.19 -0.20 20.23
CA TRP A 55 4.40 0.96 21.10
C TRP A 55 4.52 0.60 22.58
N ALA A 56 3.71 -0.34 23.07
CA ALA A 56 3.80 -0.81 24.45
C ALA A 56 5.07 -1.62 24.74
N THR A 57 5.71 -2.20 23.72
CA THR A 57 6.91 -3.05 23.85
C THR A 57 8.22 -2.36 23.45
N THR A 58 8.16 -1.21 22.77
CA THR A 58 9.35 -0.48 22.30
C THR A 58 10.00 0.33 23.44
N PRO A 59 11.35 0.29 23.61
CA PRO A 59 12.06 1.14 24.55
C PRO A 59 11.80 2.63 24.32
N ASN A 60 11.94 3.44 25.37
CA ASN A 60 11.69 4.88 25.26
C ASN A 60 12.62 5.52 24.21
N LEU A 61 12.02 6.19 23.22
CA LEU A 61 12.75 6.85 22.12
C LEU A 61 13.81 7.85 22.63
N ALA A 62 13.54 8.49 23.77
CA ALA A 62 14.48 9.44 24.38
C ALA A 62 15.76 8.75 24.91
N ASP A 63 15.69 7.47 25.26
CA ASP A 63 16.87 6.69 25.63
C ASP A 63 17.68 6.32 24.39
N ILE A 64 17.02 5.92 23.30
CA ILE A 64 17.66 5.63 22.00
C ILE A 64 18.35 6.88 21.46
N GLN A 65 17.67 8.03 21.47
CA GLN A 65 18.22 9.31 21.04
C GLN A 65 19.49 9.66 21.83
N ARG A 66 19.50 9.47 23.15
CA ARG A 66 20.69 9.73 23.98
C ARG A 66 21.86 8.83 23.64
N ILE A 67 21.61 7.52 23.43
CA ILE A 67 22.65 6.56 23.05
C ILE A 67 23.24 6.91 21.68
N VAL A 68 22.40 7.26 20.70
CA VAL A 68 22.85 7.65 19.36
C VAL A 68 23.66 8.94 19.42
N LEU A 69 23.20 9.95 20.17
CA LEU A 69 23.94 11.19 20.36
C LEU A 69 25.31 10.95 20.99
N GLN A 70 25.37 10.12 22.03
CA GLN A 70 26.61 9.75 22.69
C GLN A 70 27.56 9.02 21.73
N GLY A 71 27.04 8.13 20.88
CA GLY A 71 27.83 7.46 19.85
C GLY A 71 28.40 8.42 18.81
N ILE A 72 27.60 9.41 18.38
CA ILE A 72 28.06 10.46 17.44
C ILE A 72 29.16 11.33 18.07
N GLN A 73 28.99 11.72 19.33
CA GLN A 73 29.98 12.53 20.07
C GLN A 73 31.32 11.82 20.27
N GLN A 74 31.33 10.48 20.20
CA GLN A 74 32.55 9.69 20.25
C GLN A 74 33.26 9.56 18.90
N MET A 75 32.66 10.04 17.81
CA MET A 75 33.28 9.95 16.48
C MET A 75 34.40 11.00 16.31
N PRO A 76 35.50 10.66 15.61
CA PRO A 76 36.62 11.58 15.43
C PRO A 76 36.23 12.92 14.79
N TRP A 77 35.39 12.90 13.76
CA TRP A 77 34.93 14.12 13.07
C TRP A 77 34.12 15.05 13.96
N TYR A 78 33.42 14.52 14.97
CA TYR A 78 32.66 15.33 15.91
C TYR A 78 33.60 15.99 16.91
N GLN A 79 34.57 15.23 17.44
CA GLN A 79 35.56 15.74 18.39
C GLN A 79 36.44 16.84 17.81
N GLU A 80 36.78 16.75 16.52
CA GLU A 80 37.52 17.78 15.78
C GLU A 80 36.75 19.11 15.69
N LEU A 81 35.42 19.04 15.57
CA LEU A 81 34.54 20.19 15.39
C LEU A 81 33.90 20.69 16.71
N GLU A 82 34.00 19.91 17.79
CA GLU A 82 33.38 20.23 19.09
C GLU A 82 33.92 21.52 19.72
N GLY A 83 35.14 21.92 19.35
CA GLY A 83 35.75 23.17 19.80
C GLY A 83 34.98 24.43 19.36
N ASP A 84 34.17 24.34 18.31
CA ASP A 84 33.36 25.45 17.79
C ASP A 84 31.99 25.53 18.50
N PRO A 85 31.69 26.62 19.23
CA PRO A 85 30.39 26.81 19.87
C PRO A 85 29.23 26.89 18.87
N GLU A 86 29.41 27.47 17.67
CA GLU A 86 28.35 27.55 16.65
C GLU A 86 27.98 26.17 16.11
N PHE A 87 28.99 25.33 15.86
CA PHE A 87 28.77 23.95 15.45
C PHE A 87 27.96 23.17 16.48
N ARG A 88 28.28 23.29 17.78
CA ARG A 88 27.57 22.55 18.85
C ARG A 88 26.10 22.93 18.95
N GLU A 89 25.78 24.22 18.86
CA GLU A 89 24.39 24.69 18.91
C GLU A 89 23.62 24.29 17.64
N MET A 90 24.21 24.50 16.46
CA MET A 90 23.59 24.13 15.19
C MET A 90 23.36 22.61 15.10
N PHE A 91 24.36 21.81 15.48
CA PHE A 91 24.24 20.35 15.49
C PHE A 91 23.14 19.89 16.43
N ARG A 92 23.09 20.41 17.67
CA ARG A 92 22.07 20.02 18.65
C ARG A 92 20.67 20.39 18.17
N GLN A 93 20.48 21.59 17.62
CA GLN A 93 19.19 22.01 17.06
C GLN A 93 18.76 21.14 15.88
N GLN A 94 19.67 20.88 14.93
CA GLN A 94 19.36 20.02 13.79
C GLN A 94 19.06 18.60 14.23
N TYR A 95 19.86 18.05 15.14
CA TYR A 95 19.67 16.70 15.68
C TYR A 95 18.28 16.57 16.33
N GLU A 96 17.91 17.47 17.25
CA GLU A 96 16.59 17.48 17.87
C GLU A 96 15.45 17.63 16.84
N LEU A 97 15.63 18.50 15.86
CA LEU A 97 14.67 18.70 14.78
C LEU A 97 14.49 17.44 13.92
N TRP A 98 15.56 16.74 13.57
CA TRP A 98 15.50 15.48 12.82
C TRP A 98 14.75 14.39 13.59
N TRP A 99 15.02 14.24 14.89
CA TRP A 99 14.30 13.29 15.75
C TRP A 99 12.82 13.65 15.91
N ARG A 100 12.48 14.94 15.90
CA ARG A 100 11.10 15.42 15.97
C ARG A 100 10.32 15.24 14.66
N ILE A 101 10.95 15.48 13.51
CA ILE A 101 10.30 15.39 12.19
C ILE A 101 10.18 13.93 11.73
N PHE A 102 11.20 13.11 11.99
CA PHE A 102 11.26 11.73 11.50
C PHE A 102 11.37 10.67 12.60
N PRO A 103 10.54 10.71 13.66
CA PRO A 103 10.65 9.76 14.77
C PRO A 103 10.47 8.31 14.30
N GLN A 104 9.68 8.10 13.24
CA GLN A 104 9.44 6.78 12.63
C GLN A 104 10.67 6.15 11.99
N MET A 105 11.56 6.95 11.40
CA MET A 105 12.82 6.45 10.81
C MET A 105 13.76 5.88 11.88
N PHE A 106 13.57 6.31 13.13
CA PHE A 106 14.34 5.87 14.30
C PHE A 106 13.58 4.85 15.15
N GLY A 107 12.52 4.24 14.61
CA GLY A 107 11.78 3.15 15.26
C GLY A 107 10.71 3.61 16.24
N ALA A 108 10.30 4.89 16.25
CA ALA A 108 9.15 5.32 17.02
C ALA A 108 7.84 4.85 16.36
N PRO A 109 7.04 4.02 17.04
CA PRO A 109 5.72 3.68 16.53
C PRO A 109 4.81 4.92 16.56
N SER A 110 4.09 5.17 15.47
CA SER A 110 3.18 6.32 15.35
C SER A 110 1.74 5.87 15.49
N THR A 111 1.22 6.01 16.70
CA THR A 111 -0.20 5.77 17.01
C THR A 111 -1.11 6.71 16.22
N ALA A 112 -0.67 7.94 15.94
CA ALA A 112 -1.40 8.91 15.11
C ALA A 112 -1.53 8.43 13.66
N GLN A 113 -0.46 7.91 13.06
CA GLN A 113 -0.53 7.34 11.71
C GLN A 113 -1.39 6.08 11.68
N ALA A 114 -1.29 5.23 12.70
CA ALA A 114 -2.12 4.04 12.82
C ALA A 114 -3.61 4.40 12.95
N ALA A 115 -3.96 5.44 13.72
CA ALA A 115 -5.33 5.95 13.79
C ALA A 115 -5.79 6.49 12.43
N MET A 116 -4.92 7.23 11.73
CA MET A 116 -5.23 7.74 10.39
C MET A 116 -5.42 6.61 9.37
N SER A 117 -4.74 5.48 9.56
CA SER A 117 -4.87 4.30 8.70
C SER A 117 -6.27 3.70 8.70
N ILE A 118 -7.06 3.88 9.77
CA ILE A 118 -8.48 3.45 9.83
C ILE A 118 -9.30 4.07 8.71
N ILE A 119 -8.99 5.32 8.34
CA ILE A 119 -9.69 6.05 7.28
C ILE A 119 -8.94 5.88 5.95
N LEU A 120 -7.62 6.03 5.97
CA LEU A 120 -6.80 6.03 4.76
C LEU A 120 -6.74 4.66 4.08
N VAL A 121 -6.71 3.54 4.83
CA VAL A 121 -6.58 2.20 4.25
C VAL A 121 -7.84 1.81 3.46
N PRO A 122 -9.08 1.94 4.00
CA PRO A 122 -10.30 1.74 3.22
C PRO A 122 -10.40 2.63 1.99
N LEU A 123 -10.06 3.91 2.14
CA LEU A 123 -10.09 4.85 1.02
C LEU A 123 -9.10 4.44 -0.08
N ARG A 124 -7.85 4.15 0.30
CA ARG A 124 -6.78 3.74 -0.62
C ARG A 124 -7.10 2.43 -1.33
N LEU A 125 -7.57 1.41 -0.61
CA LEU A 125 -7.93 0.11 -1.20
C LEU A 125 -9.13 0.24 -2.14
N SER A 126 -10.16 1.00 -1.75
CA SER A 126 -11.34 1.22 -2.58
C SER A 126 -11.01 2.00 -3.85
N LEU A 127 -10.24 3.08 -3.73
CA LEU A 127 -9.83 3.88 -4.87
C LEU A 127 -8.88 3.10 -5.79
N GLY A 128 -7.87 2.42 -5.22
CA GLY A 128 -6.94 1.59 -5.98
C GLY A 128 -7.62 0.43 -6.70
N TRP A 129 -8.61 -0.21 -6.07
CA TRP A 129 -9.45 -1.22 -6.70
C TRP A 129 -10.26 -0.66 -7.87
N LEU A 130 -10.93 0.48 -7.67
CA LEU A 130 -11.77 1.09 -8.69
C LEU A 130 -10.93 1.52 -9.91
N LEU A 131 -9.80 2.18 -9.68
CA LEU A 131 -8.87 2.59 -10.74
C LEU A 131 -8.29 1.38 -11.48
N TYR A 132 -7.81 0.37 -10.74
CA TYR A 132 -7.29 -0.85 -11.34
C TYR A 132 -8.37 -1.56 -12.17
N GLY A 133 -9.55 -1.79 -11.61
CA GLY A 133 -10.64 -2.50 -12.26
C GLY A 133 -11.16 -1.79 -13.51
N LEU A 134 -11.15 -0.45 -13.52
CA LEU A 134 -11.50 0.34 -14.70
C LEU A 134 -10.49 0.13 -15.83
N ILE A 135 -9.20 0.27 -15.55
CA ILE A 135 -8.14 0.10 -16.56
C ILE A 135 -8.05 -1.36 -17.02
N ALA A 136 -8.17 -2.31 -16.08
CA ALA A 136 -8.21 -3.74 -16.38
C ALA A 136 -9.40 -4.11 -17.26
N TYR A 137 -10.58 -3.50 -17.03
CA TYR A 137 -11.74 -3.66 -17.91
C TYR A 137 -11.44 -3.20 -19.33
N LEU A 138 -10.82 -2.03 -19.51
CA LEU A 138 -10.47 -1.51 -20.83
C LEU A 138 -9.54 -2.46 -21.57
N PHE A 139 -8.44 -2.89 -20.95
CA PHE A 139 -7.51 -3.82 -21.59
C PHE A 139 -8.12 -5.21 -21.83
N ALA A 140 -8.90 -5.74 -20.87
CA ALA A 140 -9.60 -7.00 -21.06
C ALA A 140 -10.57 -6.93 -22.24
N ARG A 141 -11.29 -5.80 -22.40
CA ARG A 141 -12.20 -5.58 -23.52
C ARG A 141 -11.46 -5.45 -24.85
N LEU A 142 -10.35 -4.72 -24.89
CA LEU A 142 -9.48 -4.60 -26.07
C LEU A 142 -8.89 -5.94 -26.51
N LEU A 143 -8.67 -6.87 -25.57
CA LEU A 143 -8.17 -8.22 -25.83
C LEU A 143 -9.29 -9.23 -26.21
N GLY A 144 -10.52 -8.74 -26.40
CA GLY A 144 -11.68 -9.55 -26.81
C GLY A 144 -12.49 -10.14 -25.66
N GLY A 145 -12.37 -9.57 -24.45
CA GLY A 145 -13.09 -10.02 -23.26
C GLY A 145 -14.60 -9.75 -23.30
N GLN A 146 -15.37 -10.68 -22.74
CA GLN A 146 -16.83 -10.65 -22.79
C GLN A 146 -17.50 -10.02 -21.56
N GLY A 147 -16.75 -9.78 -20.48
CA GLY A 147 -17.29 -9.29 -19.22
C GLY A 147 -17.68 -7.81 -19.27
N SER A 148 -18.70 -7.42 -18.51
CA SER A 148 -19.06 -6.01 -18.33
C SER A 148 -18.15 -5.32 -17.30
N LEU A 149 -18.18 -3.99 -17.26
CA LEU A 149 -17.44 -3.22 -16.25
C LEU A 149 -17.87 -3.61 -14.83
N GLY A 150 -19.17 -3.74 -14.58
CA GLY A 150 -19.69 -4.11 -13.27
C GLY A 150 -19.22 -5.49 -12.80
N GLN A 151 -19.22 -6.46 -13.72
CA GLN A 151 -18.68 -7.80 -13.48
C GLN A 151 -17.18 -7.76 -13.19
N THR A 152 -16.43 -6.97 -13.95
CA THR A 152 -14.98 -6.81 -13.76
C THR A 152 -14.66 -6.24 -12.38
N LEU A 153 -15.37 -5.19 -11.97
CA LEU A 153 -15.23 -4.59 -10.65
C LEU A 153 -15.58 -5.59 -9.54
N GLY A 154 -16.70 -6.32 -9.67
CA GLY A 154 -17.09 -7.35 -8.71
C GLY A 154 -16.02 -8.45 -8.56
N CYS A 155 -15.53 -9.00 -9.67
CA CYS A 155 -14.51 -10.06 -9.64
C CYS A 155 -13.17 -9.56 -9.14
N THR A 156 -12.74 -8.36 -9.53
CA THR A 156 -11.47 -7.78 -9.05
C THR A 156 -11.54 -7.35 -7.58
N ALA A 157 -12.74 -7.13 -7.02
CA ALA A 157 -12.90 -6.90 -5.58
C ALA A 157 -12.54 -8.15 -4.76
N LEU A 158 -12.89 -9.34 -5.27
CA LEU A 158 -12.44 -10.61 -4.67
C LEU A 158 -10.93 -10.78 -4.74
N ALA A 159 -10.26 -10.17 -5.72
CA ALA A 159 -8.80 -10.20 -5.81
C ALA A 159 -8.08 -9.37 -4.73
N ILE A 160 -8.82 -8.68 -3.85
CA ILE A 160 -8.31 -8.02 -2.66
C ILE A 160 -8.26 -8.99 -1.46
N ALA A 161 -8.88 -10.17 -1.55
CA ALA A 161 -8.81 -11.21 -0.52
C ALA A 161 -7.41 -11.47 0.06
N PRO A 162 -6.31 -11.44 -0.71
CA PRO A 162 -4.97 -11.66 -0.17
C PRO A 162 -4.53 -10.61 0.86
N GLN A 163 -5.17 -9.44 0.89
CA GLN A 163 -4.92 -8.45 1.93
C GLN A 163 -5.32 -8.97 3.33
N LEU A 164 -6.16 -10.00 3.44
CA LEU A 164 -6.43 -10.69 4.70
C LEU A 164 -5.18 -11.33 5.31
N LEU A 165 -4.15 -11.63 4.52
CA LEU A 165 -2.88 -12.11 5.06
C LEU A 165 -2.18 -11.03 5.89
N ASN A 166 -2.45 -9.74 5.64
CA ASN A 166 -1.96 -8.67 6.52
C ASN A 166 -2.55 -8.72 7.93
N LEU A 167 -3.58 -9.53 8.19
CA LEU A 167 -4.03 -9.76 9.57
C LEU A 167 -2.94 -10.46 10.40
N ALA A 168 -2.00 -11.16 9.75
CA ALA A 168 -0.84 -11.76 10.42
C ALA A 168 0.13 -10.71 10.97
N THR A 169 0.07 -9.44 10.52
CA THR A 169 0.91 -8.35 11.06
C THR A 169 0.51 -7.94 12.48
N PHE A 170 -0.52 -8.55 13.05
CA PHE A 170 -0.75 -8.52 14.49
C PHE A 170 0.46 -9.01 15.27
N LEU A 171 1.19 -9.99 14.72
CA LEU A 171 2.44 -10.44 15.30
C LEU A 171 3.57 -9.47 14.90
N PRO A 172 4.29 -8.90 15.87
CA PRO A 172 5.40 -8.01 15.56
C PRO A 172 6.45 -8.74 14.72
N TYR A 173 7.07 -8.03 13.78
CA TYR A 173 8.12 -8.51 12.86
C TYR A 173 7.69 -9.52 11.77
N VAL A 174 6.39 -9.88 11.66
CA VAL A 174 5.89 -10.69 10.54
C VAL A 174 5.67 -9.82 9.31
N ALA A 175 6.50 -10.03 8.27
CA ALA A 175 6.37 -9.33 6.98
C ALA A 175 5.72 -10.24 5.92
N VAL A 176 4.50 -9.89 5.50
CA VAL A 176 3.72 -10.62 4.49
C VAL A 176 3.60 -9.88 3.15
N GLY A 177 4.17 -8.68 3.04
CA GLY A 177 3.95 -7.78 1.90
C GLY A 177 4.28 -8.38 0.53
N GLY A 178 5.41 -9.09 0.41
CA GLY A 178 5.80 -9.75 -0.86
C GLY A 178 4.82 -10.84 -1.28
N VAL A 179 4.38 -11.67 -0.33
CA VAL A 179 3.40 -12.74 -0.56
C VAL A 179 2.05 -12.13 -0.94
N VAL A 180 1.59 -11.12 -0.21
CA VAL A 180 0.32 -10.41 -0.49
C VAL A 180 0.31 -9.84 -1.90
N GLY A 181 1.40 -9.20 -2.33
CA GLY A 181 1.52 -8.61 -3.66
C GLY A 181 1.44 -9.65 -4.77
N ALA A 182 2.26 -10.70 -4.69
CA ALA A 182 2.26 -11.79 -5.67
C ALA A 182 0.91 -12.50 -5.73
N TRP A 183 0.30 -12.78 -4.58
CA TRP A 183 -0.97 -13.47 -4.50
C TRP A 183 -2.14 -12.61 -5.00
N THR A 184 -2.11 -11.30 -4.74
CA THR A 184 -3.06 -10.33 -5.32
C THR A 184 -3.00 -10.36 -6.85
N LEU A 185 -1.82 -10.49 -7.44
CA LEU A 185 -1.66 -10.57 -8.89
C LEU A 185 -2.28 -11.86 -9.46
N LEU A 186 -2.08 -13.00 -8.79
CA LEU A 186 -2.69 -14.28 -9.17
C LEU A 186 -4.22 -14.22 -9.07
N CYS A 187 -4.76 -13.68 -7.98
CA CYS A 187 -6.20 -13.49 -7.82
C CYS A 187 -6.78 -12.56 -8.89
N ARG A 188 -6.05 -11.49 -9.29
CA ARG A 188 -6.45 -10.60 -10.38
C ARG A 188 -6.46 -11.31 -11.73
N TYR A 189 -5.46 -12.16 -11.99
CA TYR A 189 -5.41 -13.00 -13.18
C TYR A 189 -6.62 -13.92 -13.27
N VAL A 190 -6.93 -14.66 -12.20
CA VAL A 190 -8.10 -15.55 -12.17
C VAL A 190 -9.40 -14.73 -12.33
N ALA A 191 -9.52 -13.61 -11.63
CA ALA A 191 -10.68 -12.72 -11.74
C ALA A 191 -10.94 -12.29 -13.19
N LEU A 192 -9.90 -11.85 -13.92
CA LEU A 192 -10.04 -11.40 -15.30
C LEU A 192 -10.24 -12.56 -16.27
N LYS A 193 -9.53 -13.69 -16.09
CA LYS A 193 -9.71 -14.92 -16.87
C LYS A 193 -11.16 -15.39 -16.81
N THR A 194 -11.71 -15.54 -15.60
CA THR A 194 -13.07 -16.03 -15.39
C THR A 194 -14.14 -15.01 -15.76
N CYS A 195 -13.92 -13.71 -15.47
CA CYS A 195 -14.88 -12.65 -15.79
C CYS A 195 -15.04 -12.46 -17.30
N HIS A 196 -13.92 -12.40 -18.02
CA HIS A 196 -13.90 -12.07 -19.44
C HIS A 196 -13.81 -13.28 -20.37
N ARG A 197 -13.68 -14.50 -19.81
CA ARG A 197 -13.50 -15.76 -20.56
C ARG A 197 -12.33 -15.69 -21.54
N LEU A 198 -11.25 -15.04 -21.09
CA LEU A 198 -10.04 -14.85 -21.89
C LEU A 198 -9.21 -16.13 -21.95
N THR A 199 -8.47 -16.32 -23.05
CA THR A 199 -7.40 -17.31 -23.11
C THR A 199 -6.27 -16.93 -22.16
N GLU A 200 -5.45 -17.90 -21.75
CA GLU A 200 -4.47 -17.71 -20.67
C GLU A 200 -3.49 -16.56 -20.91
N GLY A 201 -2.94 -16.46 -22.14
CA GLY A 201 -2.02 -15.37 -22.49
C GLY A 201 -2.68 -13.99 -22.50
N ARG A 202 -3.96 -13.91 -22.94
CA ARG A 202 -4.71 -12.65 -22.95
C ARG A 202 -5.13 -12.23 -21.54
N ALA A 203 -5.50 -13.18 -20.68
CA ALA A 203 -5.78 -12.93 -19.28
C ALA A 203 -4.53 -12.40 -18.55
N LEU A 204 -3.36 -12.98 -18.83
CA LEU A 204 -2.08 -12.49 -18.28
C LEU A 204 -1.79 -11.06 -18.75
N ALA A 205 -1.91 -10.79 -20.05
CA ALA A 205 -1.75 -9.44 -20.59
C ALA A 205 -2.73 -8.44 -19.95
N ALA A 206 -4.02 -8.77 -19.87
CA ALA A 206 -5.03 -7.92 -19.23
C ALA A 206 -4.73 -7.63 -17.74
N THR A 207 -4.02 -8.53 -17.06
CA THR A 207 -3.64 -8.38 -15.65
C THR A 207 -2.42 -7.47 -15.47
N LEU A 208 -1.43 -7.60 -16.37
CA LEU A 208 -0.15 -6.88 -16.29
C LEU A 208 -0.20 -5.49 -16.93
N LEU A 209 -0.92 -5.32 -18.04
CA LEU A 209 -1.01 -4.05 -18.78
C LEU A 209 -1.44 -2.85 -17.92
N PRO A 210 -2.41 -2.98 -16.99
CA PRO A 210 -2.72 -1.88 -16.08
C PRO A 210 -1.52 -1.41 -15.26
N HIS A 211 -0.67 -2.32 -14.78
CA HIS A 211 0.52 -1.97 -14.01
C HIS A 211 1.56 -1.27 -14.88
N VAL A 212 1.77 -1.74 -16.11
CA VAL A 212 2.64 -1.08 -17.09
C VAL A 212 2.14 0.33 -17.40
N ALA A 213 0.83 0.49 -17.61
CA ALA A 213 0.21 1.79 -17.86
C ALA A 213 0.40 2.74 -16.68
N PHE A 214 0.20 2.28 -15.44
CA PHE A 214 0.47 3.07 -14.24
C PHE A 214 1.94 3.47 -14.12
N LEU A 215 2.88 2.56 -14.42
CA LEU A 215 4.31 2.87 -14.38
C LEU A 215 4.69 3.91 -15.43
N VAL A 216 4.19 3.81 -16.66
CA VAL A 216 4.44 4.81 -17.71
C VAL A 216 3.88 6.17 -17.31
N LEU A 217 2.64 6.22 -16.79
CA LEU A 217 2.00 7.45 -16.36
C LEU A 217 2.72 8.09 -15.18
N PHE A 218 3.15 7.27 -14.21
CA PHE A 218 3.93 7.72 -13.07
C PHE A 218 5.29 8.28 -13.49
N SER A 219 6.04 7.56 -14.34
CA SER A 219 7.32 8.04 -14.89
C SER A 219 7.16 9.37 -15.63
N PHE A 220 6.10 9.51 -16.43
CA PHE A 220 5.81 10.75 -17.13
C PHE A 220 5.51 11.91 -16.17
N ALA A 221 4.72 11.66 -15.11
CA ALA A 221 4.41 12.64 -14.09
C ALA A 221 5.66 13.08 -13.31
N VAL A 222 6.55 12.15 -12.97
CA VAL A 222 7.83 12.46 -12.30
C VAL A 222 8.73 13.31 -13.20
N CYS A 223 8.86 12.97 -14.48
CA CYS A 223 9.66 13.75 -15.43
C CYS A 223 9.11 15.17 -15.61
N LEU A 224 7.79 15.33 -15.73
CA LEU A 224 7.17 16.66 -15.83
C LEU A 224 7.31 17.46 -14.53
N GLY A 225 7.10 16.82 -13.37
CA GLY A 225 7.30 17.45 -12.07
C GLY A 225 8.72 17.96 -11.88
N GLY A 226 9.71 17.13 -12.22
CA GLY A 226 11.13 17.48 -12.20
C GLY A 226 11.46 18.68 -13.10
N ALA A 227 10.93 18.69 -14.33
CA ALA A 227 11.11 19.80 -15.26
C ALA A 227 10.50 21.11 -14.73
N ILE A 228 9.29 21.05 -14.14
CA ILE A 228 8.63 22.23 -13.54
C ILE A 228 9.43 22.75 -12.34
N THR A 229 9.89 21.86 -11.43
CA THR A 229 10.72 22.27 -10.29
C THR A 229 12.06 22.87 -10.74
N ALA A 230 12.69 22.33 -11.79
CA ALA A 230 13.93 22.87 -12.34
C ALA A 230 13.72 24.26 -12.96
N LEU A 231 12.58 24.50 -13.62
CA LEU A 231 12.23 25.82 -14.15
C LEU A 231 11.95 26.85 -13.06
N ILE A 232 11.31 26.45 -11.96
CA ILE A 232 11.02 27.35 -10.83
C ILE A 232 12.31 27.72 -10.08
N ILE A 233 13.19 26.75 -9.81
CA ILE A 233 14.44 26.97 -9.06
C ILE A 233 15.50 27.65 -9.95
N GLY A 234 15.56 27.30 -11.24
CA GLY A 234 16.45 27.95 -12.22
C GLY A 234 16.02 29.36 -12.63
N GLY A 235 14.75 29.72 -12.42
CA GLY A 235 14.24 31.07 -12.67
C GLY A 235 14.55 32.08 -11.56
N THR A 236 14.96 31.63 -10.37
CA THR A 236 15.29 32.51 -9.22
C THR A 236 16.76 32.96 -9.18
N SER A 237 17.57 32.61 -10.18
CA SER A 237 18.99 32.95 -10.26
C SER A 237 19.34 34.03 -11.29
N GLN A 238 18.42 34.94 -11.62
CA GLN A 238 18.70 36.15 -12.42
C GLN A 238 18.43 37.42 -11.63
#